data_AF-A0A9P6IVB3-F1
#
_entry.id   AF-A0A9P6IVB3-F1
#
_cell.length_a   1.000
_cell.length_b   1.000
_cell.length_c   1.000
_cell.angle_alpha   90.00
_cell.angle_beta   90.00
_cell.angle_gamma   90.00
#
_symmetry.space_group_name_H-M   'P 1'
#
loop_
_entity.id
_entity.type
_entity.pdbx_description
1 polymer ?
#
loop_
_entity_poly.entity_id
_entity_poly.type
_entity_poly.pdbx_seq_one_letter_code
_entity_poly.pdbx_strand_id
1 'polypeptide(L)'
;MTSVSINKYPKDPENSKIQLDPRDANTPDKWIERHPELIRLTGKHPFNCEPPVPLLVSKGFVTPSSIHYVRNHGPVPQLSWKTHQLSIEGLVNGEVTLTMDMLEQLPSVTLPVTLVCAGNRRKEQNMHKQSIGFNWGPGAVSTAVWKGVLVRDLLLNICGGLQEKAKFVCFDGSDKLPNGTYGTSLSLERVLNPMNDVLIAYEMNGAKLTPDHGFPVRLIVPGVIGGRMIKYLSKITVTEVRSDSWYHYHDNRVLPSIVSDADMAKREQWWTRPEYTINELNINSAIASPAHGSAVSISDSQALGKEITISGYAYNGGCKKITRVEITLDSGKSWLVSDLDHPEERPEFR
;
A
#
# COMPACT_ATOMS: atom_id res chain seq x y z
N MET A 1 7.02 -19.40 -11.95
CA MET A 1 7.82 -18.49 -11.10
C MET A 1 7.91 -17.16 -11.83
N THR A 2 7.59 -16.06 -11.15
CA THR A 2 7.61 -14.70 -11.69
C THR A 2 8.96 -14.16 -11.24
N SER A 3 9.95 -14.16 -12.12
CA SER A 3 11.23 -13.53 -11.82
C SER A 3 11.28 -12.23 -12.60
N VAL A 4 10.90 -11.13 -11.97
CA VAL A 4 11.48 -9.87 -12.40
C VAL A 4 12.95 -9.97 -12.02
N SER A 5 13.82 -10.00 -13.02
CA SER A 5 15.27 -10.00 -12.82
C SER A 5 15.71 -8.62 -12.33
N ILE A 6 15.40 -8.32 -11.07
CA ILE A 6 15.83 -7.10 -10.41
C ILE A 6 17.27 -7.35 -9.98
N ASN A 7 18.19 -7.11 -10.92
CA ASN A 7 19.61 -7.36 -10.72
C ASN A 7 20.17 -6.57 -9.53
N LYS A 8 19.57 -5.40 -9.20
CA LYS A 8 19.84 -4.58 -7.99
C LYS A 8 18.62 -3.75 -7.61
N TYR A 9 18.33 -3.66 -6.31
CA TYR A 9 17.35 -2.71 -5.77
C TYR A 9 17.90 -1.27 -5.82
N PRO A 10 17.06 -0.26 -6.06
CA PRO A 10 17.50 1.12 -6.12
C PRO A 10 18.03 1.55 -4.76
N LYS A 11 19.13 2.30 -4.77
CA LYS A 11 19.73 2.86 -3.56
C LYS A 11 18.86 4.00 -3.03
N ASP A 12 18.97 4.24 -1.73
CA ASP A 12 18.44 5.44 -1.10
C ASP A 12 19.00 6.71 -1.78
N PRO A 13 18.27 7.85 -1.74
CA PRO A 13 18.77 9.12 -2.24
C PRO A 13 20.18 9.46 -1.70
N GLU A 14 21.07 9.95 -2.57
CA GLU A 14 22.43 10.34 -2.19
C GLU A 14 22.40 11.51 -1.18
N ASN A 15 23.33 11.51 -0.21
CA ASN A 15 23.49 12.53 0.85
C ASN A 15 22.40 12.60 1.94
N SER A 16 21.42 11.72 1.94
CA SER A 16 20.37 11.68 2.96
C SER A 16 20.67 10.65 4.05
N LYS A 17 21.21 11.11 5.18
CA LYS A 17 21.33 10.25 6.36
C LYS A 17 19.95 10.02 6.95
N ILE A 18 19.45 8.80 6.81
CA ILE A 18 18.32 8.30 7.61
C ILE A 18 18.68 8.54 9.09
N GLN A 19 17.82 9.26 9.79
CA GLN A 19 18.10 9.71 11.16
C GLN A 19 16.81 9.83 11.97
N LEU A 20 16.96 9.90 13.28
CA LEU A 20 15.86 10.24 14.19
C LEU A 20 15.39 11.67 13.92
N ASP A 21 14.08 11.86 13.77
CA ASP A 21 13.49 13.17 13.54
C ASP A 21 13.17 13.84 14.88
N PRO A 22 13.62 15.09 15.12
CA PRO A 22 13.31 15.82 16.35
C PRO A 22 11.80 15.94 16.65
N ARG A 23 10.94 15.92 15.62
CA ARG A 23 9.48 15.95 15.79
C ARG A 23 8.94 14.70 16.47
N ASP A 24 9.66 13.58 16.37
CA ASP A 24 9.26 12.30 16.95
C ASP A 24 9.78 12.11 18.38
N ALA A 25 10.68 12.97 18.88
CA ALA A 25 11.37 12.81 20.18
C ALA A 25 10.41 12.58 21.37
N ASN A 26 9.22 13.18 21.33
CA ASN A 26 8.18 13.07 22.35
C ASN A 26 7.02 12.15 21.94
N THR A 27 7.25 11.24 21.00
CA THR A 27 6.26 10.28 20.51
C THR A 27 6.70 8.85 20.82
N PRO A 28 5.77 7.87 20.80
CA PRO A 28 6.12 6.46 20.88
C PRO A 28 7.08 5.99 19.77
N ASP A 29 7.15 6.70 18.65
CA ASP A 29 7.95 6.35 17.47
C ASP A 29 9.36 6.97 17.48
N LYS A 30 9.81 7.57 18.59
CA LYS A 30 11.13 8.25 18.72
C LYS A 30 12.36 7.40 18.41
N TRP A 31 12.19 6.09 18.24
CA TRP A 31 13.22 5.10 17.99
C TRP A 31 13.34 4.72 16.50
N ILE A 32 12.47 5.28 15.64
CA ILE A 32 12.42 4.97 14.21
C ILE A 32 13.07 6.12 13.44
N GLU A 33 14.08 5.77 12.65
CA GLU A 33 14.72 6.69 11.74
C GLU A 33 13.92 6.79 10.43
N ARG A 34 13.75 8.02 9.93
CA ARG A 34 12.92 8.31 8.75
C ARG A 34 13.67 9.23 7.81
N HIS A 35 13.43 9.07 6.52
CA HIS A 35 14.09 9.87 5.50
C HIS A 35 13.63 11.34 5.57
N PRO A 36 14.55 12.34 5.61
CA PRO A 36 14.20 13.74 5.86
C PRO A 36 13.41 14.41 4.73
N GLU A 37 13.55 13.92 3.48
CA GLU A 37 12.84 14.48 2.32
C GLU A 37 11.36 14.06 2.24
N LEU A 38 10.89 13.16 3.11
CA LEU A 38 9.49 12.77 3.14
C LEU A 38 8.60 13.94 3.57
N ILE A 39 7.54 14.18 2.80
CA ILE A 39 6.52 15.17 3.14
C ILE A 39 5.65 14.58 4.25
N ARG A 40 5.85 15.07 5.48
CA ARG A 40 5.01 14.68 6.62
C ARG A 40 3.64 15.35 6.51
N LEU A 41 2.59 14.53 6.49
CA LEU A 41 1.20 15.00 6.46
C LEU A 41 0.63 15.24 7.86
N THR A 42 1.32 14.70 8.87
CA THR A 42 1.00 14.91 10.28
C THR A 42 2.04 15.80 10.94
N GLY A 43 1.60 16.68 11.83
CA GLY A 43 2.51 17.52 12.62
C GLY A 43 3.40 16.70 13.55
N LYS A 44 2.84 15.70 14.26
CA LYS A 44 3.59 14.84 15.20
C LYS A 44 3.26 13.36 15.04
N HIS A 45 2.06 12.92 15.44
CA HIS A 45 1.69 11.51 15.51
C HIS A 45 0.18 11.32 15.28
N PRO A 46 -0.29 10.21 14.67
CA PRO A 46 0.48 9.08 14.12
C PRO A 46 1.25 9.46 12.86
N PHE A 47 2.37 8.80 12.59
CA PHE A 47 3.23 9.15 11.46
C PHE A 47 2.58 8.81 10.11
N ASN A 48 2.37 9.82 9.28
CA ASN A 48 1.91 9.64 7.90
C ASN A 48 2.70 10.57 6.97
N CYS A 49 3.27 10.01 5.90
CA CYS A 49 4.10 10.76 4.97
C CYS A 49 4.06 10.19 3.55
N GLU A 50 4.43 11.03 2.59
CA GLU A 50 4.61 10.67 1.19
C GLU A 50 5.94 11.22 0.65
N PRO A 51 6.59 10.54 -0.31
CA PRO A 51 7.68 11.14 -1.06
C PRO A 51 7.17 12.28 -1.95
N PRO A 52 7.98 13.33 -2.19
CA PRO A 52 7.74 14.25 -3.30
C PRO A 52 7.63 13.46 -4.61
N VAL A 53 6.59 13.72 -5.41
CA VAL A 53 6.33 12.96 -6.65
C VAL A 53 7.50 12.98 -7.65
N PRO A 54 8.22 14.11 -7.87
CA PRO A 54 9.42 14.11 -8.69
C PRO A 54 10.51 13.17 -8.15
N LEU A 55 10.72 13.16 -6.83
CA LEU A 55 11.68 12.24 -6.19
C LEU A 55 11.23 10.79 -6.39
N LEU A 56 9.96 10.48 -6.15
CA LEU A 56 9.39 9.14 -6.33
C LEU A 56 9.67 8.60 -7.74
N VAL A 57 9.29 9.36 -8.78
CA VAL A 57 9.45 8.92 -10.17
C VAL A 57 10.92 8.88 -10.59
N SER A 58 11.78 9.75 -10.05
CA SER A 58 13.22 9.73 -10.34
C SER A 58 13.93 8.43 -9.92
N LYS A 59 13.33 7.64 -9.01
CA LYS A 59 13.89 6.34 -8.58
C LYS A 59 13.52 5.18 -9.50
N GLY A 60 12.65 5.41 -10.48
CA GLY A 60 12.21 4.40 -11.43
C GLY A 60 11.14 3.47 -10.86
N PHE A 61 11.09 2.24 -11.41
CA PHE A 61 10.00 1.29 -11.15
C PHE A 61 9.88 0.86 -9.69
N VAL A 62 11.01 0.62 -9.02
CA VAL A 62 11.05 0.25 -7.60
C VAL A 62 11.34 1.48 -6.77
N THR A 63 10.56 1.69 -5.72
CA THR A 63 10.76 2.76 -4.74
C THR A 63 11.70 2.27 -3.64
N PRO A 64 12.81 2.98 -3.34
CA PRO A 64 13.65 2.67 -2.18
C PRO A 64 12.83 2.66 -0.89
N SER A 65 13.11 1.70 -0.01
CA SER A 65 12.30 1.47 1.21
C SER A 65 12.27 2.69 2.13
N SER A 66 13.33 3.50 2.14
CA SER A 66 13.45 4.73 2.93
C SER A 66 12.49 5.85 2.52
N ILE A 67 12.07 5.89 1.25
CA ILE A 67 11.14 6.91 0.73
C ILE A 67 9.77 6.34 0.34
N HIS A 68 9.55 5.04 0.56
CA HIS A 68 8.24 4.43 0.38
C HIS A 68 7.24 5.08 1.35
N TYR A 69 6.08 5.52 0.84
CA TYR A 69 5.10 6.24 1.65
C TYR A 69 4.70 5.43 2.91
N VAL A 70 4.44 6.12 4.00
CA VAL A 70 4.06 5.50 5.29
C VAL A 70 2.70 6.00 5.71
N ARG A 71 1.80 5.05 6.02
CA ARG A 71 0.51 5.32 6.67
C ARG A 71 0.43 4.48 7.94
N ASN A 72 0.39 5.14 9.10
CA ASN A 72 0.16 4.51 10.41
C ASN A 72 -1.12 5.08 11.05
N HIS A 73 -2.00 4.20 11.53
CA HIS A 73 -3.18 4.59 12.32
C HIS A 73 -2.85 4.93 13.78
N GLY A 74 -1.70 4.47 14.28
CA GLY A 74 -1.24 4.67 15.64
C GLY A 74 0.27 4.44 15.77
N PRO A 75 0.76 4.21 17.00
CA PRO A 75 2.17 3.91 17.26
C PRO A 75 2.65 2.67 16.52
N VAL A 76 3.91 2.68 16.08
CA VAL A 76 4.55 1.49 15.52
C VAL A 76 4.92 0.54 16.67
N PRO A 77 4.45 -0.73 16.65
CA PRO A 77 4.81 -1.68 17.68
C PRO A 77 6.29 -2.08 17.57
N GLN A 78 6.96 -2.16 18.73
CA GLN A 78 8.33 -2.68 18.83
C GLN A 78 8.30 -4.21 18.87
N LEU A 79 8.23 -4.83 17.70
CA LEU A 79 8.23 -6.28 17.55
C LEU A 79 9.63 -6.83 17.33
N SER A 80 9.82 -8.12 17.59
CA SER A 80 11.08 -8.83 17.42
C SER A 80 10.87 -10.06 16.55
N TRP A 81 11.81 -10.30 15.63
CA TRP A 81 11.83 -11.50 14.79
C TRP A 81 11.77 -12.79 15.64
N LYS A 82 12.52 -12.83 16.74
CA LYS A 82 12.69 -14.04 17.56
C LYS A 82 11.43 -14.43 18.35
N THR A 83 10.60 -13.46 18.70
CA THR A 83 9.45 -13.66 19.59
C THR A 83 8.11 -13.51 18.90
N HIS A 84 8.07 -12.90 17.72
CA HIS A 84 6.84 -12.74 16.96
C HIS A 84 6.34 -14.09 16.45
N GLN A 85 5.03 -14.28 16.55
CA GLN A 85 4.35 -15.49 16.10
C GLN A 85 3.14 -15.09 15.26
N LEU A 86 2.85 -15.90 14.25
CA LEU A 86 1.68 -15.78 13.40
C LEU A 86 0.76 -16.98 13.64
N SER A 87 -0.43 -16.75 14.20
CA SER A 87 -1.44 -17.80 14.35
C SER A 87 -2.35 -17.87 13.12
N ILE A 88 -2.70 -19.10 12.73
CA ILE A 88 -3.70 -19.38 11.69
C ILE A 88 -4.74 -20.33 12.32
N GLU A 89 -5.98 -19.85 12.43
CA GLU A 89 -7.03 -20.48 13.24
C GLU A 89 -8.42 -20.41 12.58
N GLY A 90 -9.42 -21.04 13.20
CA GLY A 90 -10.82 -21.02 12.76
C GLY A 90 -11.19 -22.18 11.84
N LEU A 91 -11.83 -21.88 10.71
CA LEU A 91 -12.37 -22.88 9.76
C LEU A 91 -11.29 -23.49 8.85
N VAL A 92 -10.19 -23.91 9.45
CA VAL A 92 -9.11 -24.69 8.85
C VAL A 92 -9.11 -26.11 9.40
N ASN A 93 -8.44 -27.05 8.73
CA ASN A 93 -8.37 -28.45 9.21
C ASN A 93 -7.36 -28.63 10.35
N GLY A 94 -6.29 -27.82 10.37
CA GLY A 94 -5.28 -27.79 11.42
C GLY A 94 -4.88 -26.35 11.72
N GLU A 95 -5.16 -25.90 12.95
CA GLU A 95 -4.67 -24.62 13.43
C GLU A 95 -3.16 -24.69 13.65
N VAL A 96 -2.45 -23.64 13.27
CA VAL A 96 -0.98 -23.58 13.38
C VAL A 96 -0.55 -22.25 13.96
N THR A 97 0.58 -22.27 14.67
CA THR A 97 1.28 -21.05 15.07
C THR A 97 2.71 -21.14 14.55
N LEU A 98 3.10 -20.18 13.73
CA LEU A 98 4.40 -20.14 13.07
C LEU A 98 5.27 -19.06 13.72
N THR A 99 6.51 -19.42 14.06
CA THR A 99 7.55 -18.41 14.32
C THR A 99 8.03 -17.80 13.01
N MET A 100 8.72 -16.67 13.09
CA MET A 100 9.30 -16.05 11.89
C MET A 100 10.33 -16.95 11.19
N ASP A 101 11.13 -17.72 11.95
CA ASP A 101 12.10 -18.66 11.38
C ASP A 101 11.42 -19.82 10.65
N MET A 102 10.28 -20.30 11.15
CA MET A 102 9.48 -21.33 10.45
C MET A 102 8.88 -20.76 9.16
N LEU A 103 8.34 -19.54 9.22
CA LEU A 103 7.73 -18.88 8.05
C LEU A 103 8.76 -18.61 6.94
N GLU A 104 9.98 -18.21 7.30
CA GLU A 104 11.07 -17.92 6.34
C GLU A 104 11.56 -19.17 5.60
N GLN A 105 11.41 -20.36 6.20
CA GLN A 105 11.80 -21.65 5.60
C GLN A 105 10.75 -22.22 4.63
N LEU A 106 9.52 -21.70 4.64
CA LEU A 106 8.47 -22.16 3.74
C LEU A 106 8.74 -21.71 2.29
N PRO A 107 8.20 -22.42 1.28
CA PRO A 107 8.25 -21.98 -0.11
C PRO A 107 7.72 -20.55 -0.26
N SER A 108 8.58 -19.67 -0.78
CA SER A 108 8.28 -18.25 -0.93
C SER A 108 8.25 -17.82 -2.39
N VAL A 109 7.52 -16.74 -2.65
CA VAL A 109 7.50 -16.02 -3.92
C VAL A 109 8.10 -14.64 -3.72
N THR A 110 8.61 -14.04 -4.79
CA THR A 110 9.10 -12.67 -4.82
C THR A 110 8.43 -11.94 -5.98
N LEU A 111 7.71 -10.85 -5.73
CA LEU A 111 7.04 -10.09 -6.79
C LEU A 111 6.96 -8.59 -6.51
N PRO A 112 7.04 -7.73 -7.54
CA PRO A 112 6.79 -6.31 -7.39
C PRO A 112 5.30 -6.06 -7.13
N VAL A 113 4.99 -5.16 -6.20
CA VAL A 113 3.63 -4.69 -5.93
C VAL A 113 3.66 -3.19 -5.67
N THR A 114 2.83 -2.47 -6.42
CA THR A 114 2.49 -1.08 -6.15
C THR A 114 1.45 -1.01 -5.03
N LEU A 115 1.83 -0.41 -3.91
CA LEU A 115 0.93 -0.08 -2.81
C LEU A 115 0.37 1.32 -3.04
N VAL A 116 -0.93 1.48 -2.80
CA VAL A 116 -1.60 2.78 -2.94
C VAL A 116 -2.55 3.00 -1.76
N CYS A 117 -2.44 4.15 -1.11
CA CYS A 117 -3.40 4.56 -0.08
C CYS A 117 -4.76 4.91 -0.73
N ALA A 118 -5.87 4.47 -0.14
CA ALA A 118 -7.20 4.92 -0.56
C ALA A 118 -7.38 6.45 -0.46
N GLY A 119 -6.57 7.11 0.38
CA GLY A 119 -6.53 8.56 0.51
C GLY A 119 -5.63 9.29 -0.50
N ASN A 120 -4.97 8.60 -1.43
CA ASN A 120 -4.11 9.25 -2.43
C ASN A 120 -4.87 10.37 -3.15
N ARG A 121 -4.23 11.53 -3.33
CA ARG A 121 -4.82 12.74 -3.93
C ARG A 121 -5.99 13.38 -3.16
N ARG A 122 -6.25 13.01 -1.89
CA ARG A 122 -7.31 13.63 -1.07
C ARG A 122 -7.18 15.15 -0.97
N LYS A 123 -5.96 15.70 -0.98
CA LYS A 123 -5.76 17.16 -0.92
C LYS A 123 -6.51 17.89 -2.03
N GLU A 124 -6.59 17.32 -3.25
CA GLU A 124 -7.33 17.91 -4.36
C GLU A 124 -8.83 18.01 -4.07
N GLN A 125 -9.42 16.99 -3.44
CA GLN A 125 -10.81 17.03 -2.99
C GLN A 125 -11.01 18.09 -1.89
N ASN A 126 -10.07 18.19 -0.96
CA ASN A 126 -10.12 19.15 0.15
C ASN A 126 -9.96 20.61 -0.31
N MET A 127 -9.41 20.86 -1.51
CA MET A 127 -9.44 22.20 -2.13
C MET A 127 -10.85 22.61 -2.57
N HIS A 128 -11.75 21.66 -2.82
CA HIS A 128 -13.15 21.92 -3.17
C HIS A 128 -14.06 21.94 -1.93
N LYS A 129 -14.00 20.88 -1.11
CA LYS A 129 -14.76 20.77 0.14
C LYS A 129 -13.93 20.01 1.17
N GLN A 130 -13.67 20.64 2.31
CA GLN A 130 -12.89 20.02 3.38
C GLN A 130 -13.53 18.74 3.89
N SER A 131 -12.71 17.70 4.04
CA SER A 131 -13.07 16.39 4.58
C SER A 131 -12.18 16.03 5.77
N ILE A 132 -12.56 14.98 6.50
CA ILE A 132 -11.77 14.43 7.60
C ILE A 132 -10.74 13.46 7.02
N GLY A 133 -9.45 13.76 7.18
CA GLY A 133 -8.35 12.90 6.76
C GLY A 133 -7.10 13.67 6.36
N PHE A 134 -5.99 12.96 6.19
CA PHE A 134 -4.73 13.60 5.79
C PHE A 134 -4.80 14.13 4.35
N ASN A 135 -4.22 15.31 4.14
CA ASN A 135 -4.10 15.99 2.85
C ASN A 135 -2.99 15.37 1.99
N TRP A 136 -3.16 14.10 1.61
CA TRP A 136 -2.27 13.43 0.67
C TRP A 136 -2.28 14.16 -0.68
N GLY A 137 -1.09 14.47 -1.19
CA GLY A 137 -0.86 14.75 -2.59
C GLY A 137 -0.92 13.46 -3.43
N PRO A 138 -0.25 13.45 -4.60
CA PRO A 138 -0.15 12.26 -5.44
C PRO A 138 0.99 11.31 -5.01
N GLY A 139 1.58 11.48 -3.83
CA GLY A 139 2.72 10.68 -3.37
C GLY A 139 2.33 9.46 -2.52
N ALA A 140 1.04 9.23 -2.25
CA ALA A 140 0.56 8.11 -1.44
C ALA A 140 0.55 6.77 -2.22
N VAL A 141 1.60 6.55 -3.01
CA VAL A 141 1.83 5.41 -3.89
C VAL A 141 3.32 5.10 -3.91
N SER A 142 3.67 3.81 -3.85
CA SER A 142 5.05 3.35 -3.96
C SER A 142 5.06 1.90 -4.40
N THR A 143 6.09 1.51 -5.17
CA THR A 143 6.25 0.13 -5.65
C THR A 143 7.42 -0.50 -4.93
N ALA A 144 7.25 -1.70 -4.40
CA ALA A 144 8.34 -2.45 -3.78
C ALA A 144 8.26 -3.91 -4.18
N VAL A 145 9.36 -4.61 -3.98
CA VAL A 145 9.50 -6.03 -4.29
C VAL A 145 9.34 -6.80 -2.99
N TRP A 146 8.28 -7.59 -2.91
CA TRP A 146 7.89 -8.27 -1.68
C TRP A 146 8.23 -9.74 -1.79
N LYS A 147 8.89 -10.29 -0.77
CA LYS A 147 9.13 -11.72 -0.65
C LYS A 147 8.42 -12.29 0.58
N GLY A 148 7.76 -13.43 0.38
CA GLY A 148 6.91 -14.03 1.38
C GLY A 148 6.22 -15.31 0.91
N VAL A 149 5.38 -15.86 1.77
CA VAL A 149 4.63 -17.10 1.52
C VAL A 149 3.22 -16.77 1.05
N LEU A 150 2.72 -17.48 0.04
CA LEU A 150 1.34 -17.29 -0.43
C LEU A 150 0.35 -17.76 0.64
N VAL A 151 -0.66 -16.94 0.95
CA VAL A 151 -1.67 -17.26 1.97
C VAL A 151 -2.43 -18.54 1.61
N ARG A 152 -2.75 -18.74 0.33
CA ARG A 152 -3.38 -19.99 -0.13
C ARG A 152 -2.56 -21.24 0.19
N ASP A 153 -1.24 -21.17 0.12
CA ASP A 153 -0.37 -22.33 0.37
C ASP A 153 -0.28 -22.61 1.87
N LEU A 154 -0.32 -21.57 2.71
CA LEU A 154 -0.48 -21.73 4.16
C LEU A 154 -1.80 -22.44 4.49
N LEU A 155 -2.91 -21.97 3.93
CA LEU A 155 -4.24 -22.52 4.21
C LEU A 155 -4.44 -23.96 3.69
N LEU A 156 -3.98 -24.24 2.46
CA LEU A 156 -4.20 -25.53 1.83
C LEU A 156 -3.17 -26.59 2.26
N ASN A 157 -1.90 -26.21 2.36
CA ASN A 157 -0.81 -27.18 2.56
C ASN A 157 -0.35 -27.25 4.02
N ILE A 158 -0.26 -26.11 4.72
CA ILE A 158 0.23 -26.08 6.11
C ILE A 158 -0.90 -26.37 7.09
N CYS A 159 -2.07 -25.77 6.89
CA CYS A 159 -3.26 -26.04 7.71
C CYS A 159 -4.04 -27.29 7.26
N GLY A 160 -3.58 -27.99 6.21
CA GLY A 160 -4.22 -29.21 5.71
C GLY A 160 -5.60 -29.02 5.06
N GLY A 161 -5.95 -27.79 4.66
CA GLY A 161 -7.21 -27.46 4.00
C GLY A 161 -8.20 -26.68 4.88
N LEU A 162 -9.41 -26.51 4.34
CA LEU A 162 -10.46 -25.64 4.88
C LEU A 162 -11.72 -26.43 5.20
N GLN A 163 -12.47 -25.98 6.21
CA GLN A 163 -13.78 -26.53 6.52
C GLN A 163 -14.86 -25.96 5.57
N GLU A 164 -15.94 -26.72 5.34
CA GLU A 164 -16.96 -26.43 4.31
C GLU A 164 -17.57 -25.03 4.39
N LYS A 165 -17.71 -24.46 5.60
CA LYS A 165 -18.36 -23.16 5.80
C LYS A 165 -17.42 -21.95 5.63
N ALA A 166 -16.14 -22.15 5.33
CA ALA A 166 -15.18 -21.07 5.17
C ALA A 166 -15.58 -20.11 4.04
N LYS A 167 -15.67 -18.81 4.34
CA LYS A 167 -16.09 -17.76 3.38
C LYS A 167 -15.17 -16.54 3.36
N PHE A 168 -14.54 -16.23 4.48
CA PHE A 168 -13.66 -15.08 4.64
C PHE A 168 -12.38 -15.48 5.34
N VAL A 169 -11.35 -14.67 5.09
CA VAL A 169 -10.08 -14.74 5.82
C VAL A 169 -9.87 -13.38 6.46
N CYS A 170 -9.91 -13.35 7.79
CA CYS A 170 -9.63 -12.18 8.62
C CYS A 170 -8.14 -12.10 8.91
N PHE A 171 -7.62 -10.88 8.92
CA PHE A 171 -6.21 -10.58 9.17
C PHE A 171 -6.14 -9.48 10.22
N ASP A 172 -5.40 -9.74 11.30
CA ASP A 172 -5.27 -8.81 12.42
C ASP A 172 -3.80 -8.53 12.73
N GLY A 173 -3.49 -7.24 12.85
CA GLY A 173 -2.20 -6.75 13.28
C GLY A 173 -2.01 -6.81 14.81
N SER A 174 -0.80 -6.48 15.25
CA SER A 174 -0.44 -6.37 16.66
C SER A 174 -0.40 -4.92 17.17
N ASP A 175 -0.87 -3.96 16.38
CA ASP A 175 -0.88 -2.55 16.75
C ASP A 175 -1.99 -2.24 17.77
N LYS A 176 -1.72 -1.29 18.65
CA LYS A 176 -2.66 -0.88 19.70
C LYS A 176 -3.27 0.46 19.30
N LEU A 177 -4.48 0.42 18.76
CA LEU A 177 -5.21 1.61 18.32
C LEU A 177 -6.41 1.90 19.23
N PRO A 178 -7.00 3.11 19.15
CA PRO A 178 -8.13 3.49 19.99
C PRO A 178 -9.35 2.55 19.88
N ASN A 179 -9.58 1.93 18.72
CA ASN A 179 -10.73 1.07 18.45
C ASN A 179 -10.33 -0.41 18.27
N GLY A 180 -9.29 -0.87 18.97
CA GLY A 180 -8.76 -2.24 18.89
C GLY A 180 -7.54 -2.35 17.98
N THR A 181 -7.22 -3.58 17.55
CA THR A 181 -6.16 -3.85 16.58
C THR A 181 -6.61 -3.45 15.18
N TYR A 182 -5.67 -3.08 14.31
CA TYR A 182 -6.01 -2.89 12.90
C TYR A 182 -6.27 -4.24 12.25
N GLY A 183 -7.46 -4.39 11.67
CA GLY A 183 -7.89 -5.64 11.07
C GLY A 183 -8.81 -5.43 9.87
N THR A 184 -8.85 -6.44 9.01
CA THR A 184 -9.76 -6.50 7.87
C THR A 184 -9.98 -7.94 7.46
N SER A 185 -10.94 -8.19 6.58
CA SER A 185 -11.08 -9.49 5.91
C SER A 185 -11.07 -9.37 4.39
N LEU A 186 -10.67 -10.44 3.73
CA LEU A 186 -10.87 -10.68 2.30
C LEU A 186 -11.82 -11.87 2.10
N SER A 187 -12.49 -11.96 0.94
CA SER A 187 -13.22 -13.17 0.59
C SER A 187 -12.25 -14.33 0.40
N LEU A 188 -12.68 -15.54 0.76
CA LEU A 188 -11.88 -16.74 0.57
C LEU A 188 -11.53 -16.95 -0.91
N GLU A 189 -12.50 -16.70 -1.81
CA GLU A 189 -12.30 -16.73 -3.25
C GLU A 189 -11.10 -15.87 -3.69
N ARG A 190 -10.99 -14.65 -3.17
CA ARG A 190 -9.87 -13.75 -3.51
C ARG A 190 -8.54 -14.31 -3.01
N VAL A 191 -8.51 -14.84 -1.79
CA VAL A 191 -7.30 -15.36 -1.16
C VAL A 191 -6.80 -16.62 -1.86
N LEU A 192 -7.70 -17.51 -2.29
CA LEU A 192 -7.35 -18.77 -2.94
C LEU A 192 -7.01 -18.61 -4.42
N ASN A 193 -7.50 -17.57 -5.07
CA ASN A 193 -7.29 -17.37 -6.51
C ASN A 193 -5.79 -17.14 -6.84
N PRO A 194 -5.16 -18.01 -7.67
CA PRO A 194 -3.77 -17.88 -8.10
C PRO A 194 -3.39 -16.52 -8.65
N MET A 195 -4.31 -15.84 -9.33
CA MET A 195 -4.05 -14.60 -10.07
C MET A 195 -3.91 -13.37 -9.15
N ASN A 196 -4.31 -13.52 -7.88
CA ASN A 196 -4.25 -12.44 -6.90
C ASN A 196 -2.94 -12.43 -6.10
N ASP A 197 -2.16 -13.53 -6.10
CA ASP A 197 -0.88 -13.64 -5.39
C ASP A 197 -0.89 -13.02 -3.97
N VAL A 198 -1.90 -13.34 -3.16
CA VAL A 198 -1.99 -12.84 -1.78
C VAL A 198 -0.89 -13.48 -0.93
N LEU A 199 0.02 -12.68 -0.38
CA LEU A 199 1.19 -13.18 0.36
C LEU A 199 1.36 -12.55 1.74
N ILE A 200 1.97 -13.33 2.63
CA ILE A 200 2.52 -12.90 3.91
C ILE A 200 4.00 -12.61 3.70
N ALA A 201 4.34 -11.32 3.59
CA ALA A 201 5.68 -10.83 3.29
C ALA A 201 6.48 -10.54 4.56
N TYR A 202 7.76 -10.92 4.53
CA TYR A 202 8.75 -10.66 5.60
C TYR A 202 10.02 -9.98 5.06
N GLU A 203 10.15 -9.84 3.74
CA GLU A 203 11.17 -9.00 3.09
C GLU A 203 10.53 -8.00 2.12
N MET A 204 11.17 -6.83 2.01
CA MET A 204 10.87 -5.73 1.10
C MET A 204 12.17 -5.24 0.48
N ASN A 205 12.25 -5.26 -0.85
CA ASN A 205 13.43 -4.87 -1.62
C ASN A 205 14.71 -5.62 -1.17
N GLY A 206 14.58 -6.94 -0.93
CA GLY A 206 15.70 -7.83 -0.57
C GLY A 206 16.26 -7.67 0.83
N ALA A 207 15.60 -6.91 1.70
CA ALA A 207 15.92 -6.80 3.11
C ALA A 207 14.69 -7.11 3.97
N LYS A 208 14.90 -7.46 5.24
CA LYS A 208 13.79 -7.60 6.20
C LYS A 208 13.00 -6.29 6.27
N LEU A 209 11.70 -6.40 6.52
CA LEU A 209 10.82 -5.24 6.65
C LEU A 209 11.38 -4.22 7.66
N THR A 210 11.15 -2.94 7.41
CA THR A 210 11.40 -1.90 8.43
C THR A 210 10.19 -1.79 9.37
N PRO A 211 10.36 -1.20 10.57
CA PRO A 211 9.25 -0.97 11.49
C PRO A 211 8.05 -0.27 10.84
N ASP A 212 8.24 0.88 10.18
CA ASP A 212 7.13 1.60 9.53
C ASP A 212 6.40 0.79 8.45
N HIS A 213 7.08 -0.20 7.85
CA HIS A 213 6.54 -1.05 6.80
C HIS A 213 6.07 -2.42 7.28
N GLY A 214 5.96 -2.64 8.59
CA GLY A 214 5.28 -3.81 9.14
C GLY A 214 6.18 -4.91 9.67
N PHE A 215 7.43 -4.61 10.04
CA PHE A 215 8.30 -5.60 10.67
C PHE A 215 7.64 -6.31 11.86
N PRO A 216 7.76 -7.66 11.97
CA PRO A 216 8.55 -8.54 11.11
C PRO A 216 7.80 -9.11 9.91
N VAL A 217 6.48 -8.94 9.85
CA VAL A 217 5.63 -9.60 8.86
C VAL A 217 4.37 -8.80 8.54
N ARG A 218 3.96 -8.80 7.27
CA ARG A 218 2.75 -8.13 6.81
C ARG A 218 2.01 -8.89 5.73
N LEU A 219 0.74 -8.58 5.54
CA LEU A 219 -0.05 -8.98 4.39
C LEU A 219 0.23 -8.05 3.20
N ILE A 220 0.35 -8.63 2.00
CA ILE A 220 0.41 -7.93 0.72
C ILE A 220 -0.67 -8.50 -0.21
N VAL A 221 -1.42 -7.60 -0.86
CA VAL A 221 -2.58 -7.94 -1.71
C VAL A 221 -2.51 -7.15 -3.03
N PRO A 222 -1.88 -7.68 -4.09
CA PRO A 222 -1.77 -7.01 -5.37
C PRO A 222 -3.10 -6.42 -5.91
N GLY A 223 -3.05 -5.20 -6.43
CA GLY A 223 -4.21 -4.53 -7.05
C GLY A 223 -5.30 -4.03 -6.08
N VAL A 224 -5.10 -4.16 -4.77
CA VAL A 224 -6.03 -3.74 -3.72
C VAL A 224 -5.45 -2.54 -2.96
N ILE A 225 -6.31 -1.70 -2.37
CA ILE A 225 -5.84 -0.58 -1.54
C ILE A 225 -4.94 -1.03 -0.40
N GLY A 226 -3.97 -0.19 -0.03
CA GLY A 226 -3.04 -0.46 1.07
C GLY A 226 -3.71 -0.65 2.44
N GLY A 227 -4.94 -0.13 2.63
CA GLY A 227 -5.74 -0.37 3.84
C GLY A 227 -6.14 -1.83 4.06
N ARG A 228 -6.03 -2.70 3.03
CA ARG A 228 -6.23 -4.14 3.19
C ARG A 228 -4.92 -4.92 3.45
N MET A 229 -3.78 -4.25 3.45
CA MET A 229 -2.44 -4.85 3.56
C MET A 229 -1.90 -4.70 4.98
N ILE A 230 -2.48 -5.49 5.89
CA ILE A 230 -2.25 -5.44 7.35
C ILE A 230 -0.75 -5.55 7.68
N LYS A 231 -0.24 -4.59 8.44
CA LYS A 231 1.11 -4.58 9.00
C LYS A 231 1.14 -5.27 10.35
N TYR A 232 2.32 -5.70 10.78
CA TYR A 232 2.51 -6.31 12.10
C TYR A 232 1.61 -7.53 12.31
N LEU A 233 1.43 -8.33 11.25
CA LEU A 233 0.40 -9.36 11.20
C LEU A 233 0.67 -10.42 12.28
N SER A 234 -0.31 -10.64 13.15
CA SER A 234 -0.22 -11.63 14.23
C SER A 234 -1.19 -12.78 14.08
N LYS A 235 -2.31 -12.57 13.38
CA LYS A 235 -3.39 -13.56 13.32
C LYS A 235 -4.06 -13.58 11.95
N ILE A 236 -4.34 -14.80 11.49
CA ILE A 236 -5.16 -15.11 10.33
C ILE A 236 -6.30 -16.03 10.82
N THR A 237 -7.55 -15.61 10.64
CA THR A 237 -8.70 -16.41 11.05
C THR A 237 -9.58 -16.69 9.85
N VAL A 238 -9.84 -17.97 9.56
CA VAL A 238 -10.80 -18.36 8.51
C VAL A 238 -12.19 -18.48 9.12
N THR A 239 -13.18 -17.81 8.55
CA THR A 239 -14.50 -17.61 9.16
C THR A 239 -15.64 -17.62 8.14
N GLU A 240 -16.89 -17.74 8.63
CA GLU A 240 -18.10 -17.58 7.80
C GLU A 240 -18.45 -16.10 7.55
N VAL A 241 -17.96 -15.20 8.41
CA VAL A 241 -18.31 -13.78 8.44
C VAL A 241 -17.07 -12.91 8.25
N ARG A 242 -17.28 -11.66 7.80
CA ARG A 242 -16.21 -10.67 7.66
C ARG A 242 -15.60 -10.33 9.02
N SER A 243 -14.44 -9.67 8.99
CA SER A 243 -13.80 -9.10 10.17
C SER A 243 -14.77 -8.20 10.93
N ASP A 244 -14.71 -8.30 12.25
CA ASP A 244 -15.42 -7.45 13.21
C ASP A 244 -14.61 -6.21 13.62
N SER A 245 -13.39 -6.06 13.09
CA SER A 245 -12.55 -4.88 13.35
C SER A 245 -13.29 -3.60 12.99
N TRP A 246 -13.25 -2.63 13.91
CA TRP A 246 -13.83 -1.31 13.69
C TRP A 246 -13.31 -0.66 12.39
N TYR A 247 -12.02 -0.86 12.09
CA TYR A 247 -11.36 -0.30 10.90
C TYR A 247 -11.81 -0.95 9.58
N HIS A 248 -12.41 -2.14 9.62
CA HIS A 248 -13.02 -2.77 8.45
C HIS A 248 -14.30 -2.03 8.01
N TYR A 249 -15.06 -1.50 8.98
CA TYR A 249 -16.33 -0.83 8.73
C TYR A 249 -16.19 0.68 8.63
N HIS A 250 -15.47 1.32 9.54
CA HIS A 250 -15.46 2.77 9.72
C HIS A 250 -14.27 3.49 9.05
N ASP A 251 -13.61 2.83 8.10
CA ASP A 251 -12.54 3.40 7.27
C ASP A 251 -12.59 2.79 5.86
N ASN A 252 -11.87 3.40 4.91
CA ASN A 252 -11.65 2.87 3.55
C ASN A 252 -12.94 2.52 2.78
N ARG A 253 -13.86 3.49 2.72
CA ARG A 253 -15.10 3.43 1.91
C ARG A 253 -15.23 4.66 1.01
N VAL A 254 -15.84 4.48 -0.16
CA VAL A 254 -16.33 5.61 -0.97
C VAL A 254 -17.84 5.68 -0.79
N LEU A 255 -18.29 6.60 0.07
CA LEU A 255 -19.71 6.84 0.28
C LEU A 255 -20.28 7.70 -0.86
N PRO A 256 -21.57 7.53 -1.22
CA PRO A 256 -22.20 8.38 -2.23
C PRO A 256 -22.19 9.85 -1.81
N SER A 257 -22.16 10.76 -2.79
CA SER A 257 -22.10 12.21 -2.56
C SER A 257 -23.29 12.80 -1.80
N ILE A 258 -24.42 12.07 -1.73
CA ILE A 258 -25.58 12.44 -0.90
C ILE A 258 -25.27 12.34 0.60
N VAL A 259 -24.28 11.54 1.01
CA VAL A 259 -23.85 11.44 2.41
C VAL A 259 -22.99 12.65 2.74
N SER A 260 -23.60 13.65 3.38
CA SER A 260 -23.01 14.98 3.55
C SER A 260 -21.92 15.07 4.61
N ASP A 261 -22.00 14.21 5.63
CA ASP A 261 -21.21 14.26 6.86
C ASP A 261 -21.21 12.90 7.60
N ALA A 262 -20.39 12.83 8.66
CA ALA A 262 -20.23 11.62 9.46
C ALA A 262 -21.47 11.25 10.29
N ASP A 263 -22.30 12.24 10.67
CA ASP A 263 -23.50 12.00 11.48
C ASP A 263 -24.59 11.34 10.65
N MET A 264 -24.81 11.81 9.41
CA MET A 264 -25.66 11.13 8.44
C MET A 264 -25.14 9.72 8.15
N ALA A 265 -23.83 9.57 7.89
CA ALA A 265 -23.21 8.27 7.65
C ALA A 265 -23.50 7.26 8.78
N LYS A 266 -23.46 7.74 10.04
CA LYS A 266 -23.77 6.94 11.24
C LYS A 266 -25.27 6.66 11.39
N ARG A 267 -26.11 7.70 11.34
CA ARG A 267 -27.58 7.58 11.53
C ARG A 267 -28.23 6.63 10.53
N GLU A 268 -27.71 6.59 9.30
CA GLU A 268 -28.26 5.80 8.19
C GLU A 268 -27.44 4.54 7.87
N GLN A 269 -26.50 4.19 8.75
CA GLN A 269 -25.72 2.94 8.71
C GLN A 269 -24.96 2.73 7.38
N TRP A 270 -24.37 3.80 6.83
CA TRP A 270 -23.62 3.72 5.57
C TRP A 270 -22.32 2.91 5.69
N TRP A 271 -21.72 2.88 6.89
CA TRP A 271 -20.45 2.17 7.15
C TRP A 271 -20.55 0.64 7.14
N THR A 272 -21.74 0.06 7.22
CA THR A 272 -21.91 -1.41 7.21
C THR A 272 -22.30 -1.96 5.84
N ARG A 273 -22.59 -1.08 4.88
CA ARG A 273 -23.04 -1.42 3.52
C ARG A 273 -21.87 -1.86 2.64
N PRO A 274 -21.77 -3.16 2.30
CA PRO A 274 -20.58 -3.74 1.68
C PRO A 274 -20.23 -3.14 0.32
N GLU A 275 -21.20 -2.63 -0.43
CA GLU A 275 -21.04 -2.02 -1.76
C GLU A 275 -20.12 -0.78 -1.78
N TYR A 276 -19.94 -0.13 -0.64
CA TYR A 276 -19.05 1.04 -0.51
C TYR A 276 -17.65 0.68 -0.01
N THR A 277 -17.42 -0.59 0.34
CA THR A 277 -16.10 -1.09 0.77
C THR A 277 -15.11 -0.98 -0.38
N ILE A 278 -14.00 -0.28 -0.17
CA ILE A 278 -12.94 -0.27 -1.18
C ILE A 278 -12.10 -1.55 -1.03
N ASN A 279 -12.04 -2.32 -2.11
CA ASN A 279 -11.09 -3.42 -2.28
C ASN A 279 -10.11 -3.04 -3.40
N GLU A 280 -10.45 -3.35 -4.65
CA GLU A 280 -9.64 -2.99 -5.80
C GLU A 280 -9.49 -1.47 -5.94
N LEU A 281 -8.29 -1.04 -6.32
CA LEU A 281 -8.04 0.34 -6.72
C LEU A 281 -8.81 0.67 -8.01
N ASN A 282 -9.14 1.95 -8.20
CA ASN A 282 -9.52 2.46 -9.50
C ASN A 282 -8.28 2.83 -10.33
N ILE A 283 -8.49 3.12 -11.62
CA ILE A 283 -7.45 3.67 -12.48
C ILE A 283 -7.06 5.07 -12.02
N ASN A 284 -5.76 5.37 -11.99
CA ASN A 284 -5.25 6.69 -11.63
C ASN A 284 -3.90 6.96 -12.30
N SER A 285 -3.54 8.25 -12.38
CA SER A 285 -2.26 8.73 -12.88
C SER A 285 -1.94 10.10 -12.27
N ALA A 286 -0.66 10.43 -12.23
CA ALA A 286 -0.21 11.77 -11.86
C ALA A 286 1.09 12.14 -12.61
N ILE A 287 1.19 13.42 -12.95
CA ILE A 287 2.38 14.01 -13.56
C ILE A 287 3.39 14.30 -12.44
N ALA A 288 4.64 13.89 -12.68
CA ALA A 288 5.78 14.15 -11.81
C ALA A 288 6.67 15.27 -12.35
N SER A 289 6.89 15.27 -13.67
CA SER A 289 7.67 16.28 -14.37
C SER A 289 6.89 16.81 -15.57
N PRO A 290 6.87 18.13 -15.82
CA PRO A 290 7.36 19.19 -14.94
C PRO A 290 6.60 19.21 -13.60
N ALA A 291 7.29 19.59 -12.51
CA ALA A 291 6.67 19.69 -11.19
C ALA A 291 5.71 20.89 -11.14
N HIS A 292 4.74 20.86 -10.21
CA HIS A 292 3.79 21.97 -10.04
C HIS A 292 4.52 23.30 -9.79
N GLY A 293 4.15 24.34 -10.56
CA GLY A 293 4.77 25.67 -10.47
C GLY A 293 6.13 25.80 -11.15
N SER A 294 6.62 24.76 -11.84
CA SER A 294 7.85 24.87 -12.64
C SER A 294 7.69 25.91 -13.74
N ALA A 295 8.71 26.75 -13.90
CA ALA A 295 8.80 27.71 -14.99
C ALA A 295 9.85 27.25 -16.02
N VAL A 296 9.56 27.46 -17.30
CA VAL A 296 10.51 27.20 -18.39
C VAL A 296 10.88 28.54 -19.00
N SER A 297 12.18 28.83 -19.05
CA SER A 297 12.67 30.04 -19.73
C SER A 297 12.60 29.87 -21.24
N ILE A 298 11.98 30.84 -21.91
CA ILE A 298 11.81 30.89 -23.37
C ILE A 298 12.86 31.84 -24.00
N SER A 299 13.67 32.52 -23.19
CA SER A 299 14.43 33.72 -23.62
C SER A 299 15.78 33.47 -24.29
N ASP A 300 16.25 32.23 -24.42
CA ASP A 300 17.51 31.95 -25.12
C ASP A 300 17.23 31.47 -26.54
N SER A 301 17.99 31.95 -27.53
CA SER A 301 17.99 31.40 -28.89
C SER A 301 18.36 29.91 -28.94
N GLN A 302 18.89 29.35 -27.84
CA GLN A 302 19.11 27.91 -27.60
C GLN A 302 17.90 27.17 -27.00
N ALA A 303 16.82 27.87 -26.62
CA ALA A 303 15.59 27.28 -26.09
C ALA A 303 14.55 26.98 -27.20
N LEU A 304 14.65 27.62 -28.38
CA LEU A 304 13.91 27.20 -29.57
C LEU A 304 14.37 25.79 -29.98
N GLY A 305 13.50 24.79 -29.78
CA GLY A 305 13.77 23.39 -30.07
C GLY A 305 14.12 22.53 -28.85
N LYS A 306 14.11 23.07 -27.62
CA LYS A 306 14.19 22.23 -26.42
C LYS A 306 12.86 21.53 -26.17
N GLU A 307 12.86 20.21 -26.29
CA GLU A 307 11.74 19.37 -25.88
C GLU A 307 11.67 19.29 -24.35
N ILE A 308 10.45 19.37 -23.81
CA ILE A 308 10.19 19.15 -22.38
C ILE A 308 9.53 17.78 -22.25
N THR A 309 10.22 16.86 -21.58
CA THR A 309 9.65 15.56 -21.26
C THR A 309 8.62 15.67 -20.14
N ILE A 310 7.38 15.34 -20.45
CA ILE A 310 6.33 15.13 -19.45
C ILE A 310 6.41 13.67 -19.00
N SER A 311 6.54 13.45 -17.70
CA SER A 311 6.63 12.11 -17.12
C SER A 311 5.87 12.02 -15.81
N GLY A 312 5.50 10.80 -15.44
CA GLY A 312 4.65 10.52 -14.30
C GLY A 312 4.48 9.03 -14.07
N TYR A 313 3.45 8.67 -13.33
CA TYR A 313 3.07 7.27 -13.12
C TYR A 313 1.59 7.07 -13.45
N ALA A 314 1.22 5.82 -13.72
CA ALA A 314 -0.16 5.38 -13.79
C ALA A 314 -0.30 3.99 -13.14
N TYR A 315 -1.44 3.71 -12.52
CA TYR A 315 -1.75 2.41 -11.93
C TYR A 315 -3.23 2.09 -12.06
N ASN A 316 -3.57 0.82 -11.88
CA ASN A 316 -4.96 0.35 -11.82
C ASN A 316 -5.09 -0.77 -10.77
N GLY A 317 -6.32 -1.00 -10.29
CA GLY A 317 -6.61 -2.12 -9.40
C GLY A 317 -6.93 -3.42 -10.11
N GLY A 318 -7.12 -4.47 -9.32
CA GLY A 318 -7.48 -5.81 -9.83
C GLY A 318 -6.45 -6.40 -10.80
N CYS A 319 -5.18 -5.96 -10.69
CA CYS A 319 -4.09 -6.35 -11.59
C CYS A 319 -4.36 -6.08 -13.08
N LYS A 320 -5.19 -5.07 -13.39
CA LYS A 320 -5.53 -4.69 -14.77
C LYS A 320 -4.41 -3.83 -15.36
N LYS A 321 -3.90 -4.19 -16.54
CA LYS A 321 -2.84 -3.44 -17.22
C LYS A 321 -3.33 -2.05 -17.63
N ILE A 322 -2.48 -1.03 -17.48
CA ILE A 322 -2.67 0.27 -18.13
C ILE A 322 -2.30 0.12 -19.61
N THR A 323 -3.27 0.28 -20.50
CA THR A 323 -3.07 0.11 -21.95
C THR A 323 -2.80 1.43 -22.68
N ARG A 324 -3.17 2.56 -22.08
CA ARG A 324 -3.00 3.89 -22.67
C ARG A 324 -2.95 4.96 -21.58
N VAL A 325 -2.06 5.94 -21.76
CA VAL A 325 -2.07 7.21 -21.03
C VAL A 325 -2.08 8.32 -22.06
N GLU A 326 -2.93 9.32 -21.83
CA GLU A 326 -3.09 10.46 -22.72
C GLU A 326 -2.74 11.74 -21.96
N ILE A 327 -2.11 12.68 -22.64
CA ILE A 327 -1.69 13.98 -22.11
C ILE A 327 -2.36 15.08 -22.93
N THR A 328 -2.88 16.10 -22.25
CA THR A 328 -3.44 17.29 -22.88
C THR A 328 -2.64 18.53 -22.50
N LEU A 329 -2.46 19.43 -23.46
CA LEU A 329 -1.81 20.74 -23.28
C LEU A 329 -2.80 21.91 -23.47
N ASP A 330 -4.07 21.62 -23.73
CA ASP A 330 -5.09 22.59 -24.14
C ASP A 330 -6.40 22.44 -23.35
N SER A 331 -6.29 22.01 -22.09
CA SER A 331 -7.41 21.79 -21.17
C SER A 331 -8.40 20.73 -21.65
N GLY A 332 -7.89 19.65 -22.28
CA GLY A 332 -8.65 18.47 -22.65
C GLY A 332 -9.35 18.52 -24.01
N LYS A 333 -9.02 19.50 -24.86
CA LYS A 333 -9.60 19.61 -26.21
C LYS A 333 -8.93 18.63 -27.17
N SER A 334 -7.62 18.44 -27.04
CA SER A 334 -6.85 17.44 -27.78
C SER A 334 -5.93 16.65 -26.84
N TRP A 335 -5.57 15.45 -27.29
CA TRP A 335 -4.86 14.46 -26.49
C TRP A 335 -3.74 13.82 -27.30
N LEU A 336 -2.56 13.78 -26.67
CA LEU A 336 -1.37 13.11 -27.17
C LEU A 336 -1.21 11.78 -26.43
N VAL A 337 -0.90 10.71 -27.14
CA VAL A 337 -0.61 9.41 -26.53
C VAL A 337 0.81 9.41 -25.98
N SER A 338 0.96 9.05 -24.71
CA SER A 338 2.28 8.88 -24.07
C SER A 338 2.84 7.50 -24.36
N ASP A 339 4.17 7.40 -24.43
CA ASP A 339 4.87 6.12 -24.32
C ASP A 339 4.63 5.54 -22.93
N LEU A 340 4.47 4.21 -22.87
CA LEU A 340 4.30 3.46 -21.63
C LEU A 340 5.48 2.52 -21.43
N ASP A 341 6.15 2.65 -20.30
CA ASP A 341 7.08 1.66 -19.80
C ASP A 341 6.35 0.71 -18.85
N HIS A 342 6.40 -0.60 -19.13
CA HIS A 342 5.83 -1.67 -18.30
C HIS A 342 6.94 -2.62 -17.83
N PRO A 343 7.69 -2.28 -16.79
CA PRO A 343 8.80 -3.12 -16.31
C PRO A 343 8.34 -4.45 -15.69
N GLU A 344 7.05 -4.59 -15.35
CA GLU A 344 6.48 -5.83 -14.84
C GLU A 344 6.17 -6.80 -16.00
N GLU A 345 6.88 -7.93 -16.00
CA GLU A 345 6.50 -9.10 -16.80
C GLU A 345 5.66 -10.05 -15.94
N ARG A 346 4.33 -10.01 -16.11
CA ARG A 346 3.44 -11.06 -15.60
C ARG A 346 3.31 -12.17 -16.65
N PRO A 347 3.40 -13.46 -16.27
CA PRO A 347 2.97 -14.54 -17.15
C PRO A 347 1.51 -14.30 -17.50
N GLU A 348 1.22 -14.25 -18.80
CA GLU A 348 -0.13 -14.39 -19.29
C GLU A 348 -0.60 -15.79 -18.88
N PHE A 349 -1.49 -15.85 -17.89
CA PHE A 349 -2.13 -17.07 -17.36
C PHE A 349 -1.25 -17.98 -16.46
N ARG A 350 -1.68 -18.17 -15.21
CA ARG A 350 -1.24 -19.25 -14.31
C ARG A 350 -2.42 -20.10 -13.87
#